data_AF-A0AA35GWI2-F1
#
_entry.id   AF-A0AA35GWI2-F1
#
_cell.length_a   1.000
_cell.length_b   1.000
_cell.length_c   1.000
_cell.angle_alpha   90.00
_cell.angle_beta   90.00
_cell.angle_gamma   90.00
#
_symmetry.space_group_name_H-M   'P 1'
#
loop_
_entity.id
_entity.type
_entity.pdbx_description
1 polymer ?
#
loop_
_entity_poly.entity_id
_entity_poly.type
_entity_poly.pdbx_seq_one_letter_code
_entity_poly.pdbx_strand_id
1 'polypeptide(L)'
;MKQLLWVTTVVFLAACSGEPEPEPTTEVEISGEAHYMERIMMPPDSVLEIALVDEVSGDRLVVERMEDVGAPPYPFDLRIDQDLMSSDNQYLLQLTLYLPDATPRFAAEVPVSSNQTNVSEIRLIGVDSSAQGMGSETLAVEWHSFQCGDIAVDANFEMGDQATLSLPWGKAELPLVPAASGARYDDGEIEFWTRGTDQARLTIADDDSVECSLRDSVSPWTQAMLDGVDFRAVGNEPGWHVEVIEEEGVMFLTLDHGANRHVFEDVEVLADQAGYHAESSGHEVKVTLASEPCQDSMVGWTFPLTVSLDRNEQTLQACGRFLR
;
A
#
# COMPACT_ATOMS: atom_id res chain seq x y z
N MET A 1 20.02 65.95 -81.37
CA MET A 1 20.52 64.59 -81.71
C MET A 1 21.26 64.05 -80.51
N LYS A 2 21.04 62.76 -80.19
CA LYS A 2 21.78 61.90 -79.24
C LYS A 2 21.64 62.30 -77.76
N GLN A 3 20.60 61.81 -77.06
CA GLN A 3 20.60 60.54 -76.31
C GLN A 3 21.95 60.21 -75.66
N LEU A 4 22.00 60.31 -74.33
CA LEU A 4 22.91 59.51 -73.51
C LEU A 4 22.15 59.08 -72.25
N LEU A 5 21.80 57.80 -72.22
CA LEU A 5 21.32 57.07 -71.06
C LEU A 5 22.34 57.20 -69.93
N TRP A 6 21.90 57.62 -68.74
CA TRP A 6 22.58 57.35 -67.49
C TRP A 6 21.66 56.48 -66.64
N VAL A 7 22.03 55.21 -66.51
CA VAL A 7 21.37 54.23 -65.66
C VAL A 7 21.70 54.61 -64.21
N THR A 8 20.70 55.06 -63.46
CA THR A 8 20.82 55.32 -62.03
C THR A 8 20.56 54.01 -61.29
N THR A 9 21.61 53.43 -60.71
CA THR A 9 21.52 52.28 -59.80
C THR A 9 20.75 52.70 -58.55
N VAL A 10 19.55 52.14 -58.35
CA VAL A 10 18.79 52.25 -57.10
C VAL A 10 19.31 51.16 -56.15
N VAL A 11 19.95 51.58 -55.05
CA VAL A 11 20.31 50.70 -53.94
C VAL A 11 19.05 50.51 -53.09
N PHE A 12 18.47 49.30 -53.13
CA PHE A 12 17.46 48.87 -52.18
C PHE A 12 18.15 48.49 -50.86
N LEU A 13 17.97 49.32 -49.83
CA LEU A 13 18.18 48.89 -48.45
C LEU A 13 16.99 48.00 -48.08
N ALA A 14 17.15 46.69 -48.25
CA ALA A 14 16.28 45.72 -47.62
C ALA A 14 16.61 45.74 -46.12
N ALA A 15 15.75 46.37 -45.32
CA ALA A 15 15.71 46.17 -43.89
C ALA A 15 15.25 44.73 -43.66
N CYS A 16 16.19 43.83 -43.31
CA CYS A 16 15.84 42.51 -42.81
C CYS A 16 15.15 42.70 -41.45
N SER A 17 13.83 42.60 -41.43
CA SER A 17 13.09 42.18 -40.25
C SER A 17 13.59 40.78 -39.91
N GLY A 18 14.43 40.67 -38.87
CA GLY A 18 14.73 39.37 -38.29
C GLY A 18 13.42 38.78 -37.77
N GLU A 19 12.98 37.69 -38.39
CA GLU A 19 12.04 36.78 -37.74
C GLU A 19 12.65 36.42 -36.36
N PRO A 20 11.89 36.52 -35.25
CA PRO A 20 12.37 36.02 -33.98
C PRO A 20 12.64 34.53 -34.13
N GLU A 21 13.89 34.15 -33.92
CA GLU A 21 14.34 32.77 -33.82
C GLU A 21 13.53 32.10 -32.71
N PRO A 22 12.87 30.94 -32.95
CA PRO A 22 12.10 30.29 -31.91
C PRO A 22 13.04 29.93 -30.75
N GLU A 23 12.75 30.45 -29.56
CA GLU A 23 13.43 30.08 -28.32
C GLU A 23 13.44 28.53 -28.22
N PRO A 24 14.58 27.89 -27.88
CA PRO A 24 14.61 26.45 -27.73
C PRO A 24 13.71 26.06 -26.56
N THR A 25 12.58 25.42 -26.85
CA THR A 25 11.74 24.80 -25.82
C THR A 25 12.55 23.68 -25.18
N THR A 26 12.99 23.87 -23.94
CA THR A 26 13.64 22.84 -23.15
C THR A 26 12.58 21.85 -22.68
N GLU A 27 12.27 20.85 -23.49
CA GLU A 27 11.36 19.77 -23.10
C GLU A 27 12.12 18.64 -22.41
N VAL A 28 11.52 18.10 -21.36
CA VAL A 28 11.94 16.86 -20.67
C VAL A 28 11.05 15.73 -21.18
N GLU A 29 11.67 14.63 -21.62
CA GLU A 29 10.98 13.44 -22.11
C GLU A 29 11.07 12.32 -21.05
N ILE A 30 9.91 11.90 -20.54
CA ILE A 30 9.76 10.80 -19.59
C ILE A 30 9.23 9.57 -20.35
N SER A 31 10.08 8.56 -20.54
CA SER A 31 9.77 7.36 -21.35
C SER A 31 9.72 6.11 -20.48
N GLY A 32 8.80 5.19 -20.80
CA GLY A 32 8.72 3.89 -20.13
C GLY A 32 7.78 2.89 -20.81
N GLU A 33 7.65 1.72 -20.20
CA GLU A 33 6.74 0.67 -20.65
C GLU A 33 5.88 0.17 -19.49
N ALA A 34 4.55 0.24 -19.63
CA ALA A 34 3.62 -0.27 -18.61
C ALA A 34 3.07 -1.64 -18.98
N HIS A 35 2.88 -2.52 -18.00
CA HIS A 35 2.29 -3.85 -18.20
C HIS A 35 1.51 -4.32 -16.97
N TYR A 36 0.59 -5.27 -17.15
CA TYR A 36 -0.03 -6.04 -16.05
C TYR A 36 0.23 -7.54 -16.26
N MET A 37 0.12 -8.35 -15.21
CA MET A 37 0.54 -9.77 -15.23
C MET A 37 -0.61 -10.75 -15.54
N GLU A 38 -1.85 -10.30 -15.37
CA GLU A 38 -3.04 -11.06 -15.61
C GLU A 38 -3.15 -11.44 -17.09
N ARG A 39 -3.50 -12.69 -17.37
CA ARG A 39 -3.66 -13.20 -18.74
C ARG A 39 -5.01 -12.82 -19.34
N ILE A 40 -5.30 -11.53 -19.33
CA ILE A 40 -6.55 -10.94 -19.81
C ILE A 40 -6.25 -9.89 -20.89
N MET A 41 -7.14 -9.76 -21.85
CA MET A 41 -7.11 -8.67 -22.83
C MET A 41 -8.04 -7.57 -22.32
N MET A 42 -7.59 -6.32 -22.38
CA MET A 42 -8.48 -5.20 -22.09
C MET A 42 -9.61 -5.13 -23.12
N PRO A 43 -10.85 -4.81 -22.70
CA PRO A 43 -11.94 -4.56 -23.63
C PRO A 43 -11.57 -3.45 -24.63
N PRO A 44 -12.16 -3.45 -25.84
CA PRO A 44 -12.15 -2.27 -26.70
C PRO A 44 -12.66 -1.03 -25.95
N ASP A 45 -12.21 0.16 -26.34
CA ASP A 45 -12.51 1.45 -25.69
C ASP A 45 -11.92 1.60 -24.27
N SER A 46 -11.07 0.68 -23.79
CA SER A 46 -10.26 0.89 -22.60
C SER A 46 -9.22 1.99 -22.81
N VAL A 47 -8.91 2.75 -21.76
CA VAL A 47 -8.01 3.91 -21.83
C VAL A 47 -6.93 3.81 -20.75
N LEU A 48 -5.66 3.92 -21.15
CA LEU A 48 -4.56 4.13 -20.21
C LEU A 48 -4.31 5.64 -20.09
N GLU A 49 -4.49 6.18 -18.90
CA GLU A 49 -4.14 7.55 -18.55
C GLU A 49 -2.78 7.57 -17.84
N ILE A 50 -1.92 8.50 -18.23
CA ILE A 50 -0.58 8.69 -17.66
C ILE A 50 -0.47 10.15 -17.27
N ALA A 51 -0.21 10.42 -16.00
CA ALA A 51 -0.16 11.76 -15.45
C ALA A 51 1.15 11.98 -14.70
N LEU A 52 1.80 13.11 -14.93
CA LEU A 52 2.85 13.59 -14.04
C LEU A 52 2.23 14.53 -13.02
N VAL A 53 2.49 14.28 -11.75
CA VAL A 53 1.95 15.04 -10.62
C VAL A 53 3.11 15.62 -9.83
N ASP A 54 3.04 16.90 -9.49
CA ASP A 54 3.92 17.51 -8.50
C ASP A 54 3.45 17.09 -7.10
N GLU A 55 4.29 16.37 -6.37
CA GLU A 55 3.88 15.74 -5.10
C GLU A 55 3.64 16.76 -3.98
N VAL A 56 4.28 17.92 -4.05
CA VAL A 56 4.17 18.97 -3.03
C VAL A 56 2.86 19.73 -3.17
N SER A 57 2.49 20.08 -4.41
CA SER A 57 1.29 20.85 -4.72
C SER A 57 0.06 19.98 -4.99
N GLY A 58 0.26 18.74 -5.44
CA GLY A 58 -0.78 17.87 -5.97
C GLY A 58 -1.21 18.21 -7.40
N ASP A 59 -0.53 19.14 -8.07
CA ASP A 59 -0.91 19.59 -9.41
C ASP A 59 -0.53 18.56 -10.47
N ARG A 60 -1.49 18.24 -11.35
CA ARG A 60 -1.25 17.41 -12.55
C ARG A 60 -0.58 18.26 -13.62
N LEU A 61 0.74 18.15 -13.73
CA LEU A 61 1.57 18.97 -14.62
C LEU A 61 1.37 18.61 -16.10
N VAL A 62 1.18 17.33 -16.39
CA VAL A 62 0.86 16.83 -17.74
C VAL A 62 0.02 15.57 -17.64
N VAL A 63 -0.88 15.37 -18.61
CA VAL A 63 -1.75 14.20 -18.71
C VAL A 63 -1.79 13.73 -20.16
N GLU A 64 -1.41 12.48 -20.38
CA GLU A 64 -1.51 11.79 -21.66
C GLU A 64 -2.50 10.63 -21.56
N ARG A 65 -3.18 10.33 -22.68
CA ARG A 65 -4.14 9.22 -22.75
C ARG A 65 -3.89 8.39 -24.00
N MET A 66 -3.85 7.09 -23.79
CA MET A 66 -3.82 6.08 -24.85
C MET A 66 -5.21 5.45 -24.93
N GLU A 67 -5.87 5.63 -26.06
CA GLU A 67 -7.21 5.07 -26.32
C GLU A 67 -7.11 3.66 -26.91
N ASP A 68 -8.18 2.88 -26.76
CA ASP A 68 -8.32 1.53 -27.30
C ASP A 68 -7.14 0.61 -26.93
N VAL A 69 -6.66 0.72 -25.68
CA VAL A 69 -5.51 -0.08 -25.22
C VAL A 69 -5.91 -1.55 -25.13
N GLY A 70 -5.22 -2.38 -25.91
CA GLY A 70 -5.45 -3.83 -25.99
C GLY A 70 -4.63 -4.59 -24.95
N ALA A 71 -3.84 -5.57 -25.38
CA ALA A 71 -2.92 -6.29 -24.49
C ALA A 71 -1.63 -5.50 -24.23
N PRO A 72 -1.01 -5.62 -23.05
CA PRO A 72 0.31 -5.06 -22.77
C PRO A 72 1.40 -5.74 -23.63
N PRO A 73 2.58 -5.13 -23.76
CA PRO A 73 3.03 -3.88 -23.10
C PRO A 73 2.48 -2.58 -23.70
N TYR A 74 2.46 -1.52 -22.88
CA TYR A 74 2.06 -0.16 -23.24
C TYR A 74 3.25 0.79 -23.14
N PRO A 75 4.04 0.97 -24.22
CA PRO A 75 5.10 1.97 -24.25
C PRO A 75 4.51 3.38 -24.27
N PHE A 76 5.14 4.31 -23.56
CA PHE A 76 4.74 5.72 -23.50
C PHE A 76 5.95 6.66 -23.50
N ASP A 77 5.74 7.88 -24.02
CA ASP A 77 6.74 8.95 -24.10
C ASP A 77 6.08 10.30 -23.74
N LEU A 78 6.12 10.64 -22.45
CA LEU A 78 5.49 11.85 -21.90
C LEU A 78 6.42 13.05 -22.05
N ARG A 79 5.95 14.14 -22.68
CA ARG A 79 6.72 15.38 -22.86
C ARG A 79 6.21 16.48 -21.95
N ILE A 80 7.12 17.13 -21.22
CA ILE A 80 6.82 18.26 -20.34
C ILE A 80 7.84 19.38 -20.50
N ASP A 81 7.40 20.63 -20.37
CA ASP A 81 8.27 21.78 -20.33
C ASP A 81 9.15 21.77 -19.06
N GLN A 82 10.47 21.88 -19.23
CA GLN A 82 11.43 21.84 -18.12
C GLN A 82 11.15 22.93 -17.07
N ASP A 83 10.59 24.08 -17.47
CA ASP A 83 10.27 25.17 -16.57
C ASP A 83 9.17 24.81 -15.54
N LEU A 84 8.39 23.76 -15.82
CA LEU A 84 7.40 23.20 -14.89
C LEU A 84 8.01 22.19 -13.91
N MET A 85 9.25 21.76 -14.14
CA MET A 85 9.96 20.78 -13.32
C MET A 85 11.12 21.43 -12.54
N SER A 86 10.87 21.75 -11.28
CA SER A 86 11.89 22.11 -10.29
C SER A 86 12.83 20.93 -9.99
N SER A 87 14.12 21.20 -9.84
CA SER A 87 15.10 20.21 -9.38
C SER A 87 14.93 19.78 -7.93
N ASP A 88 14.24 20.61 -7.14
CA ASP A 88 14.09 20.43 -5.69
C ASP A 88 12.78 19.73 -5.31
N ASN A 89 11.87 19.53 -6.28
CA ASN A 89 10.58 18.87 -6.06
C ASN A 89 10.66 17.38 -6.41
N GLN A 90 9.78 16.59 -5.79
CA GLN A 90 9.51 15.21 -6.17
C GLN A 90 8.26 15.17 -7.04
N TYR A 91 8.28 14.30 -8.04
CA TYR A 91 7.18 14.10 -8.98
C TYR A 91 6.72 12.66 -8.96
N LEU A 92 5.43 12.44 -9.16
CA LEU A 92 4.82 11.12 -9.27
C LEU A 92 4.26 10.94 -10.67
N LEU A 93 4.67 9.86 -11.33
CA LEU A 93 4.05 9.39 -12.55
C LEU A 93 2.91 8.44 -12.19
N GLN A 94 1.67 8.90 -12.30
CA GLN A 94 0.47 8.11 -12.05
C GLN A 94 -0.04 7.50 -13.35
N LEU A 95 -0.15 6.18 -13.40
CA LEU A 95 -0.75 5.44 -14.51
C LEU A 95 -2.07 4.83 -14.03
N THR A 96 -3.15 5.00 -14.79
CA THR A 96 -4.44 4.36 -14.49
C THR A 96 -5.07 3.83 -15.76
N LEU A 97 -5.35 2.54 -15.76
CA LEU A 97 -6.02 1.82 -16.83
C LEU A 97 -7.51 1.72 -16.52
N TYR A 98 -8.32 2.41 -17.34
CA TYR A 98 -9.76 2.48 -17.21
C TYR A 98 -10.46 1.48 -18.15
N LEU A 99 -11.56 0.91 -17.65
CA LEU A 99 -12.53 0.20 -18.48
C LEU A 99 -13.40 1.21 -19.27
N PRO A 100 -14.17 0.76 -20.28
CA PRO A 100 -15.00 1.63 -21.10
C PRO A 100 -16.07 2.44 -20.34
N ASP A 101 -16.43 2.00 -19.12
CA ASP A 101 -17.35 2.71 -18.22
C ASP A 101 -16.63 3.71 -17.30
N ALA A 102 -15.36 4.01 -17.57
CA ALA A 102 -14.47 4.86 -16.78
C ALA A 102 -14.18 4.34 -15.36
N THR A 103 -14.43 3.06 -15.08
CA THR A 103 -13.97 2.46 -13.82
C THR A 103 -12.48 2.13 -13.88
N PRO A 104 -11.67 2.49 -12.86
CA PRO A 104 -10.27 2.12 -12.82
C PRO A 104 -10.15 0.62 -12.60
N ARG A 105 -9.28 -0.03 -13.37
CA ARG A 105 -9.07 -1.48 -13.31
C ARG A 105 -7.65 -1.84 -12.91
N PHE A 106 -6.66 -1.08 -13.38
CA PHE A 106 -5.28 -1.20 -12.92
C PHE A 106 -4.67 0.18 -12.70
N ALA A 107 -3.73 0.30 -11.77
CA ALA A 107 -3.00 1.54 -11.55
C ALA A 107 -1.55 1.29 -11.11
N ALA A 108 -0.71 2.32 -11.23
CA ALA A 108 0.61 2.38 -10.63
C ALA A 108 0.98 3.85 -10.36
N GLU A 109 1.77 4.09 -9.32
CA GLU A 109 2.44 5.38 -9.10
C GLU A 109 3.95 5.13 -9.08
N VAL A 110 4.71 5.95 -9.80
CA VAL A 110 6.16 5.80 -9.89
C VAL A 110 6.83 7.15 -9.60
N PRO A 111 7.69 7.25 -8.57
CA PRO A 111 8.42 8.48 -8.32
C PRO A 111 9.39 8.74 -9.49
N VAL A 112 9.36 9.96 -10.00
CA VAL A 112 10.26 10.45 -11.04
C VAL A 112 10.91 11.74 -10.58
N SER A 113 12.15 11.96 -11.01
CA SER A 113 12.88 13.19 -10.74
C SER A 113 13.23 13.86 -12.05
N SER A 114 13.44 15.17 -12.02
CA SER A 114 13.88 15.95 -13.18
C SER A 114 15.21 15.48 -13.78
N ASN A 115 15.99 14.67 -13.05
CA ASN A 115 17.25 14.08 -13.50
C ASN A 115 17.15 12.60 -13.93
N GLN A 116 16.00 11.94 -13.72
CA GLN A 116 15.76 10.55 -14.08
C GLN A 116 14.45 10.46 -14.85
N THR A 117 14.56 10.46 -16.18
CA THR A 117 13.39 10.53 -17.06
C THR A 117 13.11 9.19 -17.77
N ASN A 118 13.96 8.18 -17.61
CA ASN A 118 13.68 6.84 -18.10
C ASN A 118 13.20 5.94 -16.95
N VAL A 119 11.94 5.51 -17.04
CA VAL A 119 11.29 4.58 -16.12
C VAL A 119 11.07 3.26 -16.86
N SER A 120 12.01 2.34 -16.73
CA SER A 120 12.18 1.18 -17.61
C SER A 120 10.92 0.33 -17.81
N GLU A 121 10.40 -0.25 -16.73
CA GLU A 121 9.25 -1.16 -16.76
C GLU A 121 8.36 -0.87 -15.54
N ILE A 122 7.08 -0.59 -15.79
CA ILE A 122 6.09 -0.24 -14.76
C ILE A 122 5.02 -1.33 -14.72
N ARG A 123 4.83 -1.93 -13.55
CA ARG A 123 3.78 -2.92 -13.33
C ARG A 123 2.51 -2.24 -12.81
N LEU A 124 1.43 -2.32 -13.58
CA LEU A 124 0.09 -1.91 -13.16
C LEU A 124 -0.52 -3.00 -12.27
N ILE A 125 -1.09 -2.61 -11.13
CA ILE A 125 -1.70 -3.50 -10.14
C ILE A 125 -3.23 -3.31 -10.17
N GLY A 126 -3.97 -4.41 -9.99
CA GLY A 126 -5.44 -4.37 -9.99
C GLY A 126 -5.97 -3.47 -8.87
N VAL A 127 -6.89 -2.57 -9.18
CA VAL A 127 -7.54 -1.68 -8.20
C VAL A 127 -9.04 -1.94 -8.16
N ASP A 128 -9.58 -2.12 -6.96
CA ASP A 128 -11.02 -2.16 -6.74
C ASP A 128 -11.56 -0.74 -6.58
N SER A 129 -12.64 -0.43 -7.29
CA SER A 129 -13.24 0.92 -7.44
C SER A 129 -13.74 1.61 -6.15
N SER A 130 -13.39 1.13 -4.95
CA SER A 130 -13.80 1.70 -3.67
C SER A 130 -12.71 2.47 -2.91
N ALA A 131 -11.48 2.56 -3.43
CA ALA A 131 -10.40 3.31 -2.77
C ALA A 131 -10.02 4.57 -3.58
N GLN A 132 -10.77 5.66 -3.42
CA GLN A 132 -10.31 7.00 -3.79
C GLN A 132 -9.72 7.68 -2.56
N GLY A 133 -8.41 7.88 -2.59
CA GLY A 133 -7.66 8.61 -1.56
C GLY A 133 -6.22 8.09 -1.44
N MET A 134 -5.42 8.23 -2.50
CA MET A 134 -3.97 8.01 -2.44
C MET A 134 -3.31 9.23 -1.80
N GLY A 135 -2.60 8.99 -0.70
CA GLY A 135 -1.61 9.89 -0.14
C GLY A 135 -0.42 9.03 0.29
N SER A 136 0.72 9.25 -0.36
CA SER A 136 2.07 8.85 0.04
C SER A 136 2.32 7.33 0.14
N GLU A 137 2.85 6.73 -0.93
CA GLU A 137 3.57 5.45 -0.83
C GLU A 137 4.89 5.68 -0.06
N THR A 138 4.81 5.60 1.26
CA THR A 138 5.88 4.93 2.01
C THR A 138 5.94 3.52 1.45
N LEU A 139 7.09 3.06 0.92
CA LEU A 139 7.31 1.70 0.40
C LEU A 139 6.38 0.70 1.10
N ALA A 140 5.26 0.36 0.46
CA ALA A 140 4.21 -0.38 1.13
C ALA A 140 4.73 -1.81 1.30
N VAL A 141 4.94 -2.20 2.55
CA VAL A 141 5.41 -3.53 2.93
C VAL A 141 4.47 -4.57 2.30
N GLU A 142 4.92 -5.28 1.27
CA GLU A 142 4.08 -6.25 0.56
C GLU A 142 3.88 -7.49 1.43
N TRP A 143 2.67 -7.68 1.94
CA TRP A 143 2.27 -8.86 2.70
C TRP A 143 1.63 -9.90 1.77
N HIS A 144 2.16 -11.12 1.82
CA HIS A 144 1.61 -12.28 1.14
C HIS A 144 0.71 -13.05 2.11
N SER A 145 -0.58 -13.13 1.82
CA SER A 145 -1.57 -13.70 2.74
C SER A 145 -1.90 -15.15 2.41
N PHE A 146 -1.84 -16.00 3.43
CA PHE A 146 -2.07 -17.44 3.33
C PHE A 146 -3.07 -17.91 4.40
N GLN A 147 -3.86 -18.92 4.06
CA GLN A 147 -4.67 -19.72 4.98
C GLN A 147 -4.01 -21.09 5.16
N CYS A 148 -3.51 -21.39 6.36
CA CYS A 148 -2.82 -22.63 6.72
C CYS A 148 -3.66 -23.40 7.75
N GLY A 149 -4.52 -24.32 7.28
CA GLY A 149 -5.55 -24.91 8.15
C GLY A 149 -6.49 -23.83 8.67
N ASP A 150 -6.57 -23.64 9.99
CA ASP A 150 -7.34 -22.55 10.62
C ASP A 150 -6.52 -21.26 10.82
N ILE A 151 -5.20 -21.29 10.57
CA ILE A 151 -4.28 -20.19 10.85
C ILE A 151 -4.18 -19.27 9.63
N ALA A 152 -4.56 -18.01 9.82
CA ALA A 152 -4.21 -16.95 8.89
C ALA A 152 -2.75 -16.53 9.09
N VAL A 153 -1.94 -16.62 8.04
CA VAL A 153 -0.54 -16.20 8.03
C VAL A 153 -0.37 -15.10 7.01
N ASP A 154 0.12 -13.94 7.44
CA ASP A 154 0.56 -12.89 6.52
C ASP A 154 2.08 -12.85 6.56
N ALA A 155 2.73 -13.02 5.41
CA ALA A 155 4.18 -13.14 5.30
C ALA A 155 4.78 -11.96 4.53
N ASN A 156 5.80 -11.33 5.10
CA ASN A 156 6.62 -10.32 4.43
C ASN A 156 8.04 -10.87 4.19
N PHE A 157 8.60 -10.59 3.02
CA PHE A 157 9.90 -11.11 2.57
C PHE A 157 10.89 -10.02 2.14
N GLU A 158 10.71 -8.77 2.58
CA GLU A 158 11.51 -7.62 2.09
C GLU A 158 13.02 -7.81 2.27
N MET A 159 13.41 -8.37 3.41
CA MET A 159 14.78 -8.75 3.67
C MET A 159 14.96 -10.18 3.19
N GLY A 160 15.17 -10.40 1.88
CA GLY A 160 15.05 -11.71 1.22
C GLY A 160 15.87 -12.91 1.76
N ASP A 161 16.64 -12.74 2.84
CA ASP A 161 17.23 -13.81 3.65
C ASP A 161 16.42 -14.13 4.94
N GLN A 162 15.26 -13.50 5.13
CA GLN A 162 14.35 -13.64 6.25
C GLN A 162 12.89 -13.49 5.80
N ALA A 163 11.98 -14.13 6.52
CA ALA A 163 10.55 -13.90 6.43
C ALA A 163 10.05 -13.35 7.76
N THR A 164 9.30 -12.27 7.73
CA THR A 164 8.48 -11.83 8.86
C THR A 164 7.09 -12.42 8.69
N LEU A 165 6.64 -13.22 9.66
CA LEU A 165 5.27 -13.71 9.70
C LEU A 165 4.46 -12.93 10.74
N SER A 166 3.29 -12.45 10.34
CA SER A 166 2.21 -12.07 11.26
C SER A 166 1.27 -13.26 11.43
N LEU A 167 1.28 -13.82 12.64
CA LEU A 167 0.41 -14.90 13.08
C LEU A 167 -0.67 -14.32 14.01
N PRO A 168 -1.76 -15.05 14.28
CA PRO A 168 -2.80 -14.54 15.17
C PRO A 168 -2.27 -14.16 16.56
N TRP A 169 -1.40 -14.99 17.13
CA TRP A 169 -0.85 -14.83 18.48
C TRP A 169 0.43 -13.98 18.57
N GLY A 170 1.08 -13.66 17.45
CA GLY A 170 2.36 -12.94 17.50
C GLY A 170 3.01 -12.73 16.15
N LYS A 171 4.15 -12.03 16.16
CA LYS A 171 5.05 -11.92 15.02
C LYS A 171 6.18 -12.95 15.18
N ALA A 172 6.62 -13.55 14.08
CA ALA A 172 7.81 -14.39 14.03
C ALA A 172 8.77 -13.89 12.95
N GLU A 173 10.07 -13.92 13.22
CA GLU A 173 11.13 -13.59 12.27
C GLU A 173 11.92 -14.86 11.98
N LEU A 174 11.80 -15.36 10.75
CA LEU A 174 12.29 -16.66 10.35
C LEU A 174 13.46 -16.51 9.37
N PRO A 175 14.66 -17.04 9.66
CA PRO A 175 15.77 -17.00 8.72
C PRO A 175 15.55 -17.97 7.56
N LEU A 176 16.02 -17.60 6.37
CA LEU A 176 16.04 -18.48 5.20
C LEU A 176 17.06 -19.63 5.42
N VAL A 177 16.60 -20.87 5.26
CA VAL A 177 17.42 -22.07 5.38
C VAL A 177 17.53 -22.84 4.06
N PRO A 178 18.61 -23.60 3.83
CA PRO A 178 18.76 -24.39 2.61
C PRO A 178 17.61 -25.37 2.37
N ALA A 179 17.07 -25.37 1.15
CA ALA A 179 16.01 -26.28 0.71
C ALA A 179 16.27 -26.81 -0.70
N ALA A 180 15.74 -28.00 -1.00
CA ALA A 180 15.88 -28.64 -2.32
C ALA A 180 15.03 -27.95 -3.40
N SER A 181 13.97 -27.24 -3.02
CA SER A 181 13.06 -26.49 -3.91
C SER A 181 12.21 -25.51 -3.08
N GLY A 182 11.91 -24.34 -3.63
CA GLY A 182 11.19 -23.29 -2.91
C GLY A 182 12.05 -22.53 -1.90
N ALA A 183 11.45 -21.60 -1.16
CA ALA A 183 12.12 -20.86 -0.09
C ALA A 183 11.58 -21.33 1.26
N ARG A 184 12.47 -21.86 2.10
CA ARG A 184 12.16 -22.42 3.42
C ARG A 184 12.71 -21.49 4.48
N TYR A 185 11.86 -21.01 5.36
CA TYR A 185 12.19 -20.15 6.48
C TYR A 185 11.92 -20.92 7.77
N ASP A 186 12.88 -20.97 8.68
CA ASP A 186 12.86 -21.91 9.81
C ASP A 186 13.73 -21.39 10.97
N ASP A 187 13.13 -21.17 12.14
CA ASP A 187 13.82 -20.78 13.37
C ASP A 187 13.99 -21.94 14.39
N GLY A 188 13.56 -23.15 14.01
CA GLY A 188 13.54 -24.35 14.84
C GLY A 188 12.25 -24.59 15.62
N GLU A 189 11.37 -23.59 15.73
CA GLU A 189 10.02 -23.74 16.29
C GLU A 189 8.97 -23.57 15.20
N ILE A 190 9.13 -22.62 14.29
CA ILE A 190 8.21 -22.36 13.19
C ILE A 190 8.94 -22.59 11.88
N GLU A 191 8.38 -23.46 11.05
CA GLU A 191 8.80 -23.64 9.66
C GLU A 191 7.72 -23.10 8.73
N PHE A 192 8.12 -22.19 7.84
CA PHE A 192 7.29 -21.72 6.74
C PHE A 192 8.00 -21.96 5.41
N TRP A 193 7.43 -22.84 4.58
CA TRP A 193 8.04 -23.27 3.33
C TRP A 193 7.17 -22.93 2.13
N THR A 194 7.61 -21.95 1.35
CA THR A 194 6.95 -21.49 0.13
C THR A 194 7.42 -22.26 -1.10
N ARG A 195 6.51 -22.48 -2.05
CA ARG A 195 6.79 -23.08 -3.36
C ARG A 195 6.07 -22.27 -4.44
N GLY A 196 6.82 -21.52 -5.23
CA GLY A 196 6.23 -20.59 -6.19
C GLY A 196 5.61 -19.39 -5.48
N THR A 197 4.54 -18.83 -6.03
CA THR A 197 3.91 -17.59 -5.54
C THR A 197 2.63 -17.84 -4.76
N ASP A 198 2.05 -19.05 -4.82
CA ASP A 198 0.69 -19.32 -4.34
C ASP A 198 0.54 -20.52 -3.40
N GLN A 199 1.64 -21.23 -3.12
CA GLN A 199 1.63 -22.40 -2.26
C GLN A 199 2.65 -22.23 -1.14
N ALA A 200 2.24 -22.57 0.07
CA ALA A 200 3.12 -22.64 1.22
C ALA A 200 2.73 -23.80 2.13
N ARG A 201 3.61 -24.12 3.06
CA ARG A 201 3.36 -25.02 4.19
C ARG A 201 3.79 -24.36 5.46
N LEU A 202 3.05 -24.62 6.53
CA LEU A 202 3.37 -24.16 7.86
C LEU A 202 3.52 -25.38 8.78
N THR A 203 4.53 -25.35 9.62
CA THR A 203 4.72 -26.28 10.73
C THR A 203 4.98 -25.45 11.97
N ILE A 204 4.27 -25.73 13.07
CA ILE A 204 4.43 -25.05 14.37
C ILE A 204 4.89 -26.09 15.38
N ALA A 205 6.00 -25.83 16.06
CA ALA A 205 6.69 -26.74 16.95
C ALA A 205 6.85 -28.15 16.34
N ASP A 206 6.40 -29.18 17.05
CA ASP A 206 6.45 -30.58 16.63
C ASP A 206 5.13 -31.07 15.99
N ASP A 207 4.23 -30.16 15.59
CA ASP A 207 2.96 -30.53 14.96
C ASP A 207 3.14 -31.01 13.50
N ASP A 208 2.10 -31.64 12.95
CA ASP A 208 2.07 -32.02 11.54
C ASP A 208 2.05 -30.79 10.62
N SER A 209 2.81 -30.86 9.53
CA SER A 209 2.85 -29.81 8.51
C SER A 209 1.47 -29.63 7.84
N VAL A 210 0.99 -28.39 7.80
CA VAL A 210 -0.26 -28.01 7.14
C VAL A 210 -0.01 -27.30 5.81
N GLU A 211 -0.79 -27.66 4.79
CA GLU A 211 -0.77 -26.94 3.51
C GLU A 211 -1.47 -25.59 3.63
N CYS A 212 -0.94 -24.60 2.91
CA CYS A 212 -1.46 -23.26 2.88
C CYS A 212 -1.94 -22.86 1.49
N SER A 213 -3.07 -22.15 1.42
CA SER A 213 -3.59 -21.55 0.18
C SER A 213 -3.58 -20.03 0.26
N LEU A 214 -3.39 -19.34 -0.87
CA LEU A 214 -3.49 -17.88 -0.91
C LEU A 214 -4.84 -17.35 -0.41
N ARG A 215 -4.76 -16.15 0.17
CA ARG A 215 -5.89 -15.28 0.51
C ARG A 215 -5.70 -13.94 -0.19
N ASP A 216 -6.82 -13.32 -0.57
CA ASP A 216 -6.81 -12.04 -1.27
C ASP A 216 -6.60 -10.83 -0.33
N SER A 217 -6.66 -11.05 0.98
CA SER A 217 -6.55 -10.00 1.98
C SER A 217 -5.78 -10.46 3.21
N VAL A 218 -5.14 -9.50 3.87
CA VAL A 218 -4.49 -9.71 5.16
C VAL A 218 -5.47 -10.15 6.24
N SER A 219 -4.96 -10.73 7.33
CA SER A 219 -5.75 -11.01 8.53
C SER A 219 -6.18 -9.70 9.23
N PRO A 220 -7.26 -9.72 10.04
CA PRO A 220 -7.64 -8.56 10.85
C PRO A 220 -6.53 -8.08 11.80
N TRP A 221 -5.63 -8.97 12.24
CA TRP A 221 -4.50 -8.63 13.09
C TRP A 221 -3.44 -7.83 12.33
N THR A 222 -3.12 -8.25 11.11
CA THR A 222 -2.18 -7.54 10.24
C THR A 222 -2.77 -6.22 9.74
N GLN A 223 -4.07 -6.20 9.41
CA GLN A 223 -4.75 -4.95 9.05
C GLN A 223 -4.67 -3.92 10.19
N ALA A 224 -4.97 -4.33 11.42
CA ALA A 224 -4.86 -3.45 12.59
C ALA A 224 -3.45 -2.86 12.73
N MET A 225 -2.42 -3.70 12.57
CA MET A 225 -1.02 -3.25 12.61
C MET A 225 -0.69 -2.24 11.51
N LEU A 226 -1.19 -2.45 10.28
CA LEU A 226 -1.03 -1.53 9.16
C LEU A 226 -1.77 -0.21 9.37
N ASP A 227 -2.95 -0.26 10.01
CA ASP A 227 -3.75 0.90 10.41
C ASP A 227 -3.15 1.65 11.62
N GLY A 228 -2.02 1.16 12.12
CA GLY A 228 -1.24 1.78 13.19
C GLY A 228 -1.72 1.49 14.61
N VAL A 229 -2.55 0.46 14.78
CA VAL A 229 -2.97 -0.06 16.09
C VAL A 229 -1.76 -0.65 16.82
N ASP A 230 -1.56 -0.21 18.07
CA ASP A 230 -0.49 -0.70 18.94
C ASP A 230 -0.91 -1.96 19.70
N PHE A 231 -2.20 -2.04 20.06
CA PHE A 231 -2.74 -3.13 20.84
C PHE A 231 -4.11 -3.58 20.33
N ARG A 232 -4.30 -4.90 20.23
CA ARG A 232 -5.59 -5.50 19.86
C ARG A 232 -5.91 -6.69 20.75
N ALA A 233 -7.19 -6.83 21.12
CA ALA A 233 -7.71 -8.01 21.82
C ALA A 233 -9.09 -8.42 21.32
N VAL A 234 -9.38 -9.72 21.35
CA VAL A 234 -10.63 -10.31 20.85
C VAL A 234 -11.20 -11.27 21.91
N GLY A 235 -12.50 -11.15 22.18
CA GLY A 235 -13.26 -12.04 23.05
C GLY A 235 -14.47 -12.63 22.32
N ASN A 236 -14.82 -13.88 22.67
CA ASN A 236 -15.79 -14.68 21.90
C ASN A 236 -17.18 -14.78 22.54
N GLU A 237 -17.31 -14.55 23.86
CA GLU A 237 -18.56 -14.75 24.59
C GLU A 237 -18.90 -13.58 25.55
N PRO A 238 -19.73 -12.61 25.14
CA PRO A 238 -20.20 -12.37 23.76
C PRO A 238 -19.05 -11.95 22.84
N GLY A 239 -19.26 -11.91 21.51
CA GLY A 239 -18.21 -11.46 20.59
C GLY A 239 -17.90 -9.98 20.72
N TRP A 240 -16.65 -9.63 21.01
CA TRP A 240 -16.15 -8.25 21.08
C TRP A 240 -14.67 -8.15 20.70
N HIS A 241 -14.22 -6.95 20.35
CA HIS A 241 -12.80 -6.65 20.25
C HIS A 241 -12.51 -5.19 20.60
N VAL A 242 -11.27 -4.93 20.98
CA VAL A 242 -10.74 -3.59 21.23
C VAL A 242 -9.45 -3.40 20.45
N GLU A 243 -9.28 -2.20 19.91
CA GLU A 243 -8.05 -1.71 19.28
C GLU A 243 -7.67 -0.38 19.92
N VAL A 244 -6.38 -0.20 20.19
CA VAL A 244 -5.84 1.04 20.77
C VAL A 244 -4.69 1.54 19.92
N ILE A 245 -4.76 2.82 19.54
CA ILE A 245 -3.67 3.59 18.95
C ILE A 245 -3.16 4.50 20.06
N GLU A 246 -2.06 4.12 20.70
CA GLU A 246 -1.54 4.78 21.90
C GLU A 246 -1.02 6.18 21.60
N GLU A 247 -0.34 6.37 20.47
CA GLU A 247 0.21 7.67 20.07
C GLU A 247 -0.89 8.71 19.84
N GLU A 248 -2.03 8.28 19.31
CA GLU A 248 -3.19 9.15 19.08
C GLU A 248 -4.12 9.25 20.30
N GLY A 249 -3.95 8.38 21.30
CA GLY A 249 -4.86 8.29 22.45
C GLY A 249 -6.27 7.88 22.05
N VAL A 250 -6.40 7.00 21.05
CA VAL A 250 -7.70 6.57 20.50
C VAL A 250 -7.94 5.08 20.79
N MET A 251 -9.15 4.76 21.23
CA MET A 251 -9.60 3.37 21.44
C MET A 251 -10.88 3.11 20.63
N PHE A 252 -10.86 2.05 19.84
CA PHE A 252 -12.03 1.50 19.17
C PHE A 252 -12.52 0.28 19.95
N LEU A 253 -13.74 0.36 20.49
CA LEU A 253 -14.38 -0.77 21.16
C LEU A 253 -15.57 -1.23 20.32
N THR A 254 -15.52 -2.47 19.87
CA THR A 254 -16.60 -3.09 19.10
C THR A 254 -17.21 -4.25 19.90
N LEU A 255 -18.51 -4.14 20.17
CA LEU A 255 -19.29 -5.09 20.97
C LEU A 255 -20.34 -5.79 20.10
N ASP A 256 -20.98 -6.81 20.69
CA ASP A 256 -22.16 -7.48 20.14
C ASP A 256 -21.95 -7.98 18.70
N HIS A 257 -20.82 -8.66 18.47
CA HIS A 257 -20.42 -9.19 17.17
C HIS A 257 -20.38 -8.13 16.04
N GLY A 258 -19.98 -6.91 16.37
CA GLY A 258 -19.86 -5.82 15.40
C GLY A 258 -21.05 -4.86 15.36
N ALA A 259 -22.14 -5.15 16.08
CA ALA A 259 -23.34 -4.32 16.02
C ALA A 259 -23.18 -2.97 16.72
N ASN A 260 -22.31 -2.88 17.73
CA ASN A 260 -22.12 -1.67 18.52
C ASN A 260 -20.65 -1.26 18.53
N ARG A 261 -20.34 -0.15 17.83
CA ARG A 261 -18.99 0.42 17.79
C ARG A 261 -18.94 1.71 18.58
N HIS A 262 -17.96 1.82 19.46
CA HIS A 262 -17.66 2.98 20.27
C HIS A 262 -16.24 3.46 19.95
N VAL A 263 -16.06 4.78 19.95
CA VAL A 263 -14.76 5.43 19.83
C VAL A 263 -14.57 6.25 21.09
N PHE A 264 -13.40 6.09 21.70
CA PHE A 264 -12.97 6.88 22.84
C PHE A 264 -11.72 7.67 22.43
N GLU A 265 -11.74 8.95 22.73
CA GLU A 265 -10.60 9.86 22.63
C GLU A 265 -9.99 10.03 24.02
N ASP A 266 -8.80 10.63 24.11
CA ASP A 266 -8.09 10.89 25.37
C ASP A 266 -7.86 9.61 26.22
N VAL A 267 -7.54 8.49 25.56
CA VAL A 267 -7.27 7.22 26.24
C VAL A 267 -6.04 7.34 27.15
N GLU A 268 -6.21 7.00 28.42
CA GLU A 268 -5.14 6.95 29.39
C GLU A 268 -4.52 5.54 29.44
N VAL A 269 -3.21 5.45 29.21
CA VAL A 269 -2.44 4.22 29.47
C VAL A 269 -2.23 4.09 30.98
N LEU A 270 -2.68 2.99 31.56
CA LEU A 270 -2.49 2.68 32.98
C LEU A 270 -1.01 2.39 33.26
N ALA A 271 -0.59 2.67 34.50
CA ALA A 271 0.80 2.49 34.94
C ALA A 271 1.34 1.09 34.59
N ASP A 272 2.62 1.03 34.20
CA ASP A 272 3.32 -0.19 33.81
C ASP A 272 2.66 -0.95 32.64
N GLN A 273 1.93 -0.25 31.76
CA GLN A 273 1.15 -0.84 30.66
C GLN A 273 0.15 -1.90 31.15
N ALA A 274 -0.37 -1.72 32.38
CA ALA A 274 -1.38 -2.62 32.95
C ALA A 274 -2.74 -2.54 32.25
N GLY A 275 -2.89 -1.65 31.27
CA GLY A 275 -4.03 -1.54 30.38
C GLY A 275 -4.42 -0.11 30.07
N TYR A 276 -5.70 0.12 29.79
CA TYR A 276 -6.22 1.37 29.25
C TYR A 276 -7.47 1.80 30.01
N HIS A 277 -7.64 3.10 30.16
CA HIS A 277 -8.84 3.71 30.72
C HIS A 277 -9.31 4.82 29.80
N ALA A 278 -10.63 4.90 29.59
CA ALA A 278 -11.22 5.96 28.81
C ALA A 278 -12.64 6.24 29.28
N GLU A 279 -13.07 7.49 29.11
CA GLU A 279 -14.42 7.92 29.44
C GLU A 279 -15.04 8.71 28.28
N SER A 280 -16.28 8.39 27.93
CA SER A 280 -17.03 9.18 26.95
C SER A 280 -18.50 9.25 27.28
N SER A 281 -19.05 10.47 27.34
CA SER A 281 -20.48 10.72 27.56
C SER A 281 -21.07 9.98 28.78
N GLY A 282 -20.29 9.87 29.86
CA GLY A 282 -20.67 9.17 31.09
C GLY A 282 -20.54 7.65 31.05
N HIS A 283 -19.94 7.08 30.00
CA HIS A 283 -19.54 5.68 29.93
C HIS A 283 -18.05 5.57 30.20
N GLU A 284 -17.71 4.88 31.29
CA GLU A 284 -16.35 4.54 31.65
C GLU A 284 -16.03 3.14 31.11
N VAL A 285 -14.84 3.02 30.51
CA VAL A 285 -14.29 1.76 30.04
C VAL A 285 -12.91 1.59 30.63
N LYS A 286 -12.69 0.41 31.23
CA LYS A 286 -11.37 0.00 31.69
C LYS A 286 -11.00 -1.34 31.05
N VAL A 287 -9.91 -1.34 30.30
CA VAL A 287 -9.27 -2.53 29.75
C VAL A 287 -8.08 -2.85 30.64
N THR A 288 -8.02 -4.04 31.22
CA THR A 288 -6.88 -4.49 32.03
C THR A 288 -6.13 -5.59 31.29
N LEU A 289 -4.80 -5.51 31.30
CA LEU A 289 -3.90 -6.45 30.65
C LEU A 289 -3.16 -7.25 31.71
N ALA A 290 -3.27 -8.57 31.65
CA ALA A 290 -2.47 -9.49 32.45
C ALA A 290 -1.49 -10.23 31.53
N SER A 291 -0.20 -10.24 31.90
CA SER A 291 0.85 -11.00 31.19
C SER A 291 0.77 -12.48 31.53
N GLU A 292 -0.36 -13.08 31.15
CA GLU A 292 -0.74 -14.47 31.40
C GLU A 292 -1.25 -15.09 30.10
N PRO A 293 -0.76 -16.29 29.71
CA PRO A 293 -1.20 -16.94 28.49
C PRO A 293 -2.71 -17.13 28.43
N CYS A 294 -3.32 -16.66 27.35
CA CYS A 294 -4.77 -16.72 27.12
C CYS A 294 -5.07 -17.68 25.97
N GLN A 295 -5.81 -18.75 26.24
CA GLN A 295 -6.24 -19.67 25.19
C GLN A 295 -7.58 -19.21 24.60
N ASP A 296 -7.60 -18.92 23.31
CA ASP A 296 -8.82 -18.58 22.57
C ASP A 296 -9.80 -19.76 22.62
N SER A 297 -11.04 -19.48 23.02
CA SER A 297 -12.05 -20.52 23.23
C SER A 297 -12.63 -21.13 21.96
N MET A 298 -12.44 -20.50 20.80
CA MET A 298 -13.01 -20.91 19.52
C MET A 298 -12.04 -21.77 18.72
N VAL A 299 -10.78 -21.31 18.57
CA VAL A 299 -9.74 -21.98 17.77
C VAL A 299 -8.61 -22.58 18.61
N GLY A 300 -8.51 -22.23 19.89
CA GLY A 300 -7.55 -22.83 20.81
C GLY A 300 -6.14 -22.22 20.79
N TRP A 301 -5.91 -21.14 20.05
CA TRP A 301 -4.61 -20.44 20.01
C TRP A 301 -4.27 -19.80 21.34
N THR A 302 -2.98 -19.80 21.69
CA THR A 302 -2.50 -19.18 22.93
C THR A 302 -1.90 -17.82 22.64
N PHE A 303 -2.51 -16.77 23.17
CA PHE A 303 -2.05 -15.39 23.12
C PHE A 303 -1.23 -15.04 24.37
N PRO A 304 -0.33 -14.05 24.29
CA PRO A 304 0.53 -13.68 25.41
C PRO A 304 -0.21 -12.95 26.54
N LEU A 305 -1.37 -12.33 26.26
CA LEU A 305 -2.10 -11.52 27.23
C LEU A 305 -3.53 -12.01 27.43
N THR A 306 -3.90 -12.10 28.70
CA THR A 306 -5.29 -12.19 29.14
C THR A 306 -5.81 -10.78 29.36
N VAL A 307 -6.95 -10.47 28.76
CA VAL A 307 -7.50 -9.11 28.70
C VAL A 307 -8.89 -9.10 29.31
N SER A 308 -9.15 -8.16 30.21
CA SER A 308 -10.48 -7.97 30.77
C SER A 308 -11.01 -6.56 30.49
N LEU A 309 -12.24 -6.48 29.99
CA LEU A 309 -12.98 -5.25 29.80
C LEU A 309 -14.01 -5.11 30.92
N ASP A 310 -13.87 -4.09 31.76
CA ASP A 310 -14.87 -3.70 32.75
C ASP A 310 -15.76 -2.59 32.18
N ARG A 311 -17.08 -2.84 32.14
CA ARG A 311 -18.11 -1.89 31.69
C ARG A 311 -19.44 -2.17 32.38
N ASN A 312 -20.05 -1.15 33.00
CA ASN A 312 -21.43 -1.23 33.52
C ASN A 312 -21.71 -2.49 34.37
N GLU A 313 -20.84 -2.81 35.33
CA GLU A 313 -20.92 -4.00 36.22
C GLU A 313 -20.71 -5.36 35.52
N GLN A 314 -20.29 -5.38 34.26
CA GLN A 314 -19.91 -6.59 33.52
C GLN A 314 -18.42 -6.58 33.23
N THR A 315 -17.78 -7.74 33.42
CA THR A 315 -16.40 -8.00 33.03
C THR A 315 -16.39 -9.01 31.89
N LEU A 316 -15.87 -8.62 30.74
CA LEU A 316 -15.71 -9.50 29.58
C LEU A 316 -14.24 -9.92 29.43
N GLN A 317 -14.00 -11.17 29.06
CA GLN A 317 -12.66 -11.71 28.84
C GLN A 317 -12.31 -11.73 27.35
N ALA A 318 -11.04 -11.55 27.05
CA ALA A 318 -10.47 -11.59 25.72
C ALA A 318 -9.01 -12.06 25.77
N CYS A 319 -8.51 -12.49 24.62
CA CYS A 319 -7.10 -12.74 24.38
C CYS A 319 -6.53 -11.62 23.51
N GLY A 320 -5.35 -11.12 23.85
CA GLY A 320 -4.77 -9.95 23.17
C GLY A 320 -3.27 -10.00 23.02
N ARG A 321 -2.76 -9.09 22.19
CA ARG A 321 -1.33 -8.85 22.01
C ARG A 321 -1.06 -7.42 21.55
N PHE A 322 0.16 -6.98 21.81
CA PHE A 322 0.73 -5.81 21.15
C PHE A 322 1.11 -6.17 19.70
N LEU A 323 1.02 -5.17 18.82
CA LEU A 323 1.29 -5.29 17.38
C LEU A 323 2.58 -4.58 16.96
N ARG A 324 3.17 -3.78 17.85
CA ARG A 324 4.46 -3.12 17.68
C ARG A 324 5.44 -3.52 18.77
#